data_AF-A0A0S8B9V9-F1
#
_entry.id   AF-A0A0S8B9V9-F1
#
_cell.length_a   1.000
_cell.length_b   1.000
_cell.length_c   1.000
_cell.angle_alpha   90.00
_cell.angle_beta   90.00
_cell.angle_gamma   90.00
#
_symmetry.space_group_name_H-M   'P 1'
#
loop_
_entity.id
_entity.type
_entity.pdbx_description
1 polymer ?
#
loop_
_entity_poly.entity_id
_entity_poly.type
_entity_poly.pdbx_seq_one_letter_code
_entity_poly.pdbx_strand_id
1 'polypeptide(L)'
;MTTITGYSFDTAEGAEKMVDLVQDLSRQQLITLEDAAIVTWPQGKKKPKTKHLGDLTGEGALGGAFWGMLFGLIFFVPFFGMAVGAAMGALAGHYSNYGIDKDFIEQAQDKVTEGTSALFLMTSQAVQDKVTDAIKKSGLKFDLFYTNLSEEQEKQLQEDFAS
;
A
#
# COMPACT_ATOMS: atom_id res chain seq x y z
N MET A 1 9.50 10.03 -9.93
CA MET A 1 9.79 9.07 -8.85
C MET A 1 8.46 8.45 -8.45
N THR A 2 8.40 7.12 -8.35
CA THR A 2 7.20 6.39 -7.96
C THR A 2 7.15 6.30 -6.44
N THR A 3 6.03 6.71 -5.87
CA THR A 3 5.78 6.64 -4.42
C THR A 3 4.85 5.46 -4.15
N ILE A 4 5.22 4.62 -3.19
CA ILE A 4 4.34 3.59 -2.64
C ILE A 4 3.73 4.10 -1.34
N THR A 5 2.43 3.89 -1.18
CA THR A 5 1.68 4.30 0.00
C THR A 5 0.79 3.15 0.49
N GLY A 6 0.75 2.95 1.80
CA GLY A 6 -0.01 1.90 2.45
C GLY A 6 -1.12 2.48 3.31
N TYR A 7 -2.37 2.16 2.97
CA TYR A 7 -3.56 2.55 3.74
C TYR A 7 -4.17 1.32 4.38
N SER A 8 -4.50 1.38 5.66
CA SER A 8 -5.17 0.30 6.39
C SER A 8 -6.56 0.72 6.86
N PHE A 9 -7.43 -0.27 7.04
CA PHE A 9 -8.83 -0.08 7.42
C PHE A 9 -9.24 -1.10 8.46
N ASP A 10 -10.01 -0.67 9.45
CA ASP A 10 -10.52 -1.50 10.55
C ASP A 10 -11.61 -2.51 10.12
N THR A 11 -11.89 -2.61 8.81
CA THR A 11 -12.90 -3.52 8.24
C THR A 11 -12.30 -4.27 7.06
N ALA A 12 -12.74 -5.51 6.84
CA ALA A 12 -12.25 -6.35 5.75
C ALA A 12 -12.63 -5.81 4.37
N GLU A 13 -13.67 -4.97 4.27
CA GLU A 13 -14.18 -4.38 3.04
C GLU A 13 -13.67 -2.95 2.80
N GLY A 14 -12.98 -2.35 3.78
CA GLY A 14 -12.55 -0.94 3.71
C GLY A 14 -11.67 -0.63 2.50
N ALA A 15 -10.70 -1.49 2.23
CA ALA A 15 -9.81 -1.36 1.09
C ALA A 15 -10.57 -1.40 -0.25
N GLU A 16 -11.53 -2.32 -0.41
CA GLU A 16 -12.36 -2.42 -1.63
C GLU A 16 -13.14 -1.13 -1.90
N LYS A 17 -13.67 -0.48 -0.86
CA LYS A 17 -14.37 0.80 -1.02
C LYS A 17 -13.45 1.93 -1.46
N MET A 18 -12.19 1.90 -1.01
CA MET A 18 -11.21 2.92 -1.41
C MET A 18 -10.70 2.70 -2.83
N VAL A 19 -10.74 1.47 -3.36
CA VAL A 19 -10.38 1.19 -4.75
C VAL A 19 -11.22 2.01 -5.72
N ASP A 20 -12.54 2.03 -5.54
CA ASP A 20 -13.43 2.76 -6.44
C ASP A 20 -13.12 4.27 -6.44
N LEU A 21 -12.86 4.83 -5.27
CA LEU A 21 -12.46 6.23 -5.12
C LEU A 21 -11.14 6.53 -5.85
N VAL A 22 -10.12 5.70 -5.65
CA VAL A 22 -8.80 5.88 -6.29
C VAL A 22 -8.90 5.73 -7.80
N GLN A 23 -9.73 4.80 -8.29
CA GLN A 23 -10.01 4.68 -9.71
C GLN A 23 -10.63 5.95 -10.28
N ASP A 24 -11.62 6.53 -9.60
CA ASP A 24 -12.27 7.75 -10.06
C ASP A 24 -11.28 8.93 -10.10
N LEU A 25 -10.39 9.03 -9.12
CA LEU A 25 -9.33 10.04 -9.12
C LEU A 25 -8.37 9.85 -10.29
N SER A 26 -8.00 8.61 -10.59
CA SER A 26 -7.11 8.28 -11.71
C SER A 26 -7.77 8.60 -13.05
N ARG A 27 -9.05 8.23 -13.25
CA ARG A 27 -9.83 8.56 -14.46
C ARG A 27 -9.97 10.06 -14.68
N GLN A 28 -10.09 10.83 -13.60
CA GLN A 28 -10.13 12.30 -13.64
C GLN A 28 -8.76 12.95 -13.84
N GLN A 29 -7.70 12.14 -14.02
CA GLN A 29 -6.31 12.59 -14.12
C GLN A 29 -5.86 13.44 -12.91
N LEU A 30 -6.51 13.23 -11.76
CA LEU A 30 -6.13 13.89 -10.51
C LEU A 30 -4.92 13.21 -9.89
N ILE A 31 -4.72 11.91 -10.18
CA ILE A 31 -3.56 11.12 -9.77
C ILE A 31 -3.05 10.32 -10.97
N THR A 32 -1.74 10.06 -10.99
CA THR A 32 -1.14 9.10 -11.93
C THR A 32 -0.94 7.79 -11.20
N LEU A 33 -1.86 6.84 -11.41
CA LEU A 33 -1.81 5.51 -10.80
C LEU A 33 -0.94 4.59 -11.67
N GLU A 34 0.20 4.18 -11.14
CA GLU A 34 1.09 3.21 -11.79
C GLU A 34 0.63 1.79 -11.51
N ASP A 35 0.28 1.52 -10.25
CA ASP A 35 -0.16 0.22 -9.79
C ASP A 35 -0.97 0.31 -8.50
N ALA A 36 -1.81 -0.67 -8.22
CA ALA A 36 -2.47 -0.81 -6.94
C ALA A 36 -2.91 -2.24 -6.64
N ALA A 37 -2.81 -2.62 -5.39
CA ALA A 37 -3.33 -3.89 -4.92
C ALA A 37 -3.96 -3.76 -3.53
N ILE A 38 -4.95 -4.61 -3.28
CA ILE A 38 -5.59 -4.71 -1.96
C ILE A 38 -5.31 -6.05 -1.32
N VAL A 39 -5.33 -6.03 0.00
CA VAL A 39 -5.32 -7.19 0.86
C VAL A 39 -6.51 -7.11 1.79
N THR A 40 -7.33 -8.15 1.81
CA THR A 40 -8.49 -8.25 2.70
C THR A 40 -8.35 -9.49 3.56
N TRP A 41 -8.53 -9.35 4.88
CA TRP A 41 -8.47 -10.49 5.78
C TRP A 41 -9.80 -10.63 6.53
N PRO A 42 -10.79 -11.34 5.96
CA PRO A 42 -12.07 -11.51 6.64
C PRO A 42 -11.92 -12.29 7.95
N GLN A 43 -12.71 -11.93 8.95
CA GLN A 43 -12.69 -12.57 10.26
C GLN A 43 -12.90 -14.09 10.17
N GLY A 44 -12.08 -14.86 10.89
CA GLY A 44 -12.17 -16.33 10.92
C GLY A 44 -11.64 -17.01 9.64
N LYS A 45 -10.96 -16.28 8.75
CA LYS A 45 -10.23 -16.85 7.63
C LYS A 45 -8.78 -17.09 8.02
N LYS A 46 -8.27 -18.29 7.69
CA LYS A 46 -6.89 -18.70 7.98
C LYS A 46 -5.80 -17.88 7.26
N LYS A 47 -6.17 -17.12 6.22
CA LYS A 47 -5.23 -16.35 5.41
C LYS A 47 -5.92 -15.15 4.77
N PRO A 48 -5.19 -14.06 4.51
CA PRO A 48 -5.71 -12.94 3.74
C PRO A 48 -5.94 -13.33 2.28
N LYS A 49 -6.77 -12.54 1.61
CA LYS A 49 -6.97 -12.56 0.17
C LYS A 49 -6.31 -11.34 -0.41
N THR A 50 -5.68 -11.50 -1.57
CA THR A 50 -5.05 -10.41 -2.30
C THR A 50 -5.75 -10.23 -3.64
N LYS A 51 -5.87 -8.98 -4.09
CA LYS A 51 -6.41 -8.64 -5.40
C LYS A 51 -5.60 -7.51 -5.99
N HIS A 52 -4.97 -7.76 -7.12
CA HIS A 52 -4.33 -6.75 -7.95
C HIS A 52 -5.38 -6.06 -8.82
N LEU A 53 -5.24 -4.76 -9.05
CA LEU A 53 -6.18 -3.92 -9.81
C LEU A 53 -5.77 -3.73 -11.28
N GLY A 54 -5.02 -4.67 -11.84
CA GLY A 54 -4.29 -4.57 -13.11
C GLY A 54 -5.06 -4.28 -14.41
N ASP A 55 -6.37 -4.04 -14.39
CA ASP A 55 -7.12 -3.55 -15.57
C ASP A 55 -7.05 -2.01 -15.70
N LEU A 56 -6.43 -1.33 -14.74
CA LEU A 56 -6.50 0.13 -14.57
C LEU A 56 -5.17 0.85 -14.80
N THR A 57 -4.12 0.09 -15.07
CA THR A 57 -2.73 0.55 -15.03
C THR A 57 -2.14 0.50 -16.45
N GLY A 58 -1.39 1.54 -16.84
CA GLY A 58 -0.87 1.70 -18.21
C GLY A 58 0.22 0.70 -18.57
N GLU A 59 0.79 0.82 -19.79
CA GLU A 59 2.00 0.11 -20.21
C GLU A 59 3.17 0.47 -19.27
N GLY A 60 3.36 -0.31 -18.20
CA GLY A 60 4.33 -0.02 -17.14
C GLY A 60 3.99 -0.61 -15.76
N ALA A 61 2.76 -1.09 -15.57
CA ALA A 61 2.31 -1.70 -14.32
C ALA A 61 3.14 -2.91 -13.88
N LEU A 62 3.33 -3.08 -12.57
CA LEU A 62 3.90 -4.32 -12.04
C LEU A 62 2.84 -5.43 -12.19
N GLY A 63 3.21 -6.53 -12.85
CA GLY A 63 2.27 -7.62 -13.08
C GLY A 63 1.78 -8.25 -11.78
N GLY A 64 0.66 -9.00 -11.84
CA GLY A 64 0.14 -9.73 -10.67
C GLY A 64 1.15 -10.69 -10.01
N ALA A 65 2.20 -11.09 -10.73
CA ALA A 65 3.33 -11.84 -10.20
C ALA A 65 4.14 -11.06 -9.15
N PHE A 66 4.32 -9.75 -9.32
CA PHE A 66 5.00 -8.89 -8.36
C PHE A 66 4.22 -8.83 -7.04
N TRP A 67 2.92 -8.48 -7.09
CA TRP A 67 2.07 -8.41 -5.90
C TRP A 67 1.87 -9.78 -5.25
N GLY A 68 1.77 -10.84 -6.05
CA GLY A 68 1.70 -12.21 -5.56
C GLY A 68 2.96 -12.63 -4.80
N MET A 69 4.14 -12.25 -5.30
CA MET A 69 5.40 -12.45 -4.60
C MET A 69 5.46 -11.60 -3.32
N LEU A 70 5.18 -10.30 -3.40
CA LEU A 70 5.28 -9.37 -2.29
C LEU A 70 4.39 -9.79 -1.12
N PHE A 71 3.11 -10.01 -1.37
CA PHE A 71 2.19 -10.44 -0.32
C PHE A 71 2.41 -11.89 0.10
N GLY A 72 2.97 -12.73 -0.77
CA GLY A 72 3.50 -14.02 -0.39
C GLY A 72 4.57 -13.90 0.71
N LEU A 73 5.52 -12.99 0.53
CA LEU A 73 6.55 -12.71 1.53
C LEU A 73 5.96 -12.13 2.82
N ILE A 74 5.05 -11.15 2.71
CA ILE A 74 4.47 -10.47 3.87
C ILE A 74 3.57 -11.42 4.69
N PHE A 75 2.73 -12.27 4.08
CA PHE A 75 1.70 -12.99 4.84
C PHE A 75 1.96 -14.49 5.02
N PHE A 76 2.88 -15.08 4.27
CA PHE A 76 3.18 -16.52 4.38
C PHE A 76 4.52 -16.80 5.07
N VAL A 77 5.28 -15.78 5.45
CA VAL A 77 6.51 -15.92 6.23
C VAL A 77 6.26 -15.45 7.68
N PRO A 78 6.05 -16.37 8.64
CA PRO A 78 5.54 -16.07 9.98
C PRO A 78 6.54 -15.39 10.95
N PHE A 79 7.77 -15.08 10.52
CA PHE A 79 8.82 -14.62 11.44
C PHE A 79 9.70 -13.50 10.85
N PHE A 80 9.16 -12.30 10.70
CA PHE A 80 10.01 -11.13 10.42
C PHE A 80 10.93 -10.72 11.59
N GLY A 81 10.75 -11.32 12.79
CA GLY A 81 11.49 -10.93 13.99
C GLY A 81 12.57 -11.90 14.51
N MET A 82 12.73 -13.13 13.99
CA MET A 82 13.62 -14.09 14.67
C MET A 82 14.41 -15.09 13.80
N ALA A 83 14.03 -15.38 12.55
CA ALA A 83 14.65 -16.50 11.83
C ALA A 83 14.61 -16.45 10.29
N VAL A 84 14.79 -15.29 9.67
CA VAL A 84 14.94 -15.22 8.20
C VAL A 84 16.16 -14.37 7.81
N GLY A 85 17.35 -14.89 8.14
CA GLY A 85 18.63 -14.28 7.78
C GLY A 85 18.92 -14.26 6.27
N ALA A 86 19.89 -13.45 5.86
CA ALA A 86 20.56 -13.29 4.55
C ALA A 86 19.71 -13.26 3.26
N ALA A 87 18.84 -14.26 3.03
CA ALA A 87 17.97 -14.35 1.85
C ALA A 87 16.94 -13.21 1.81
N MET A 88 16.32 -12.85 2.95
CA MET A 88 15.40 -11.70 3.00
C MET A 88 16.14 -10.37 2.96
N GLY A 89 17.32 -10.26 3.58
CA GLY A 89 18.15 -9.05 3.51
C GLY A 89 18.61 -8.72 2.08
N ALA A 90 18.93 -9.74 1.28
CA ALA A 90 19.28 -9.57 -0.13
C ALA A 90 18.07 -9.14 -1.00
N LEU A 91 16.86 -9.66 -0.71
CA LEU A 91 15.64 -9.27 -1.42
C LEU A 91 15.20 -7.85 -1.04
N ALA A 92 15.14 -7.53 0.26
CA ALA A 92 14.84 -6.18 0.73
C ALA A 92 15.87 -5.16 0.21
N GLY A 93 17.16 -5.51 0.16
CA GLY A 93 18.20 -4.65 -0.41
C GLY A 93 18.11 -4.45 -1.93
N HIS A 94 17.56 -5.42 -2.67
CA HIS A 94 17.33 -5.30 -4.12
C HIS A 94 16.08 -4.49 -4.46
N TYR A 95 15.05 -4.54 -3.61
CA TYR A 95 13.76 -3.88 -3.84
C TYR A 95 13.55 -2.59 -3.03
N SER A 96 14.49 -2.18 -2.18
CA SER A 96 14.47 -0.88 -1.50
C SER A 96 14.40 0.30 -2.47
N ASN A 97 15.01 0.17 -3.66
CA ASN A 97 14.92 1.16 -4.74
C ASN A 97 13.49 1.36 -5.27
N TYR A 98 12.56 0.45 -4.96
CA TYR A 98 11.14 0.54 -5.30
C TYR A 98 10.27 0.93 -4.08
N GLY A 99 10.87 1.29 -2.94
CA GLY A 99 10.15 1.65 -1.73
C GLY A 99 9.64 0.47 -0.91
N ILE A 100 10.20 -0.72 -1.13
CA ILE A 100 9.83 -1.93 -0.38
C ILE A 100 11.00 -2.26 0.54
N ASP A 101 10.96 -1.68 1.74
CA ASP A 101 11.93 -1.91 2.78
C ASP A 101 11.36 -2.81 3.90
N LYS A 102 12.16 -3.03 4.93
CA LYS A 102 11.78 -3.84 6.10
C LYS A 102 10.61 -3.21 6.84
N ASP A 103 10.60 -1.89 6.98
CA ASP A 103 9.61 -1.14 7.76
C ASP A 103 8.24 -1.18 7.08
N PHE A 104 8.19 -1.10 5.75
CA PHE A 104 6.99 -1.36 4.97
C PHE A 104 6.38 -2.72 5.30
N ILE A 105 7.22 -3.77 5.28
CA ILE A 105 6.76 -5.14 5.49
C ILE A 105 6.25 -5.31 6.92
N GLU A 106 7.00 -4.83 7.92
CA GLU A 106 6.63 -4.93 9.34
C GLU A 106 5.31 -4.20 9.61
N GLN A 107 5.16 -2.97 9.11
CA GLN A 107 3.91 -2.22 9.30
C GLN A 107 2.73 -2.83 8.55
N ALA A 108 2.95 -3.39 7.35
CA ALA A 108 1.91 -4.10 6.62
C ALA A 108 1.43 -5.36 7.37
N GLN A 109 2.34 -6.12 8.00
CA GLN A 109 1.98 -7.27 8.83
C GLN A 109 1.19 -6.87 10.08
N ASP A 110 1.60 -5.78 10.74
CA ASP A 110 0.96 -5.30 11.97
C ASP A 110 -0.45 -4.76 11.71
N LYS A 111 -0.67 -4.10 10.57
CA LYS A 111 -1.96 -3.47 10.22
C LYS A 111 -2.94 -4.43 9.56
N VAL A 112 -2.44 -5.40 8.79
CA VAL A 112 -3.29 -6.35 8.05
C VAL A 112 -3.44 -7.64 8.85
N THR A 113 -4.49 -7.67 9.66
CA THR A 113 -4.83 -8.75 10.59
C THR A 113 -6.28 -9.20 10.37
N GLU A 114 -6.71 -10.28 11.01
CA GLU A 114 -8.10 -10.76 10.89
C GLU A 114 -9.13 -9.66 11.23
N GLY A 115 -10.04 -9.42 10.30
CA GLY A 115 -11.06 -8.37 10.39
C GLY A 115 -10.69 -7.06 9.68
N THR A 116 -9.44 -6.90 9.22
CA THR A 116 -8.96 -5.66 8.60
C THR A 116 -8.70 -5.82 7.10
N SER A 117 -8.39 -4.71 6.45
CA SER A 117 -7.91 -4.69 5.08
C SER A 117 -6.88 -3.58 4.87
N ALA A 118 -6.12 -3.68 3.78
CA ALA A 118 -5.23 -2.62 3.34
C ALA A 118 -5.25 -2.45 1.82
N LEU A 119 -4.95 -1.23 1.40
CA LEU A 119 -4.76 -0.81 0.02
C LEU A 119 -3.34 -0.28 -0.12
N PHE A 120 -2.64 -0.81 -1.11
CA PHE A 120 -1.29 -0.43 -1.50
C PHE A 120 -1.38 0.28 -2.84
N LEU A 121 -0.95 1.54 -2.88
CA LEU A 121 -0.96 2.36 -4.09
C LEU A 121 0.45 2.70 -4.51
N MET A 122 0.72 2.58 -5.80
CA MET A 122 1.92 3.08 -6.45
C MET A 122 1.50 4.23 -7.37
N THR A 123 1.94 5.44 -7.04
CA THR A 123 1.57 6.65 -7.78
C THR A 123 2.81 7.40 -8.23
N SER A 124 2.74 7.96 -9.43
CA SER A 124 3.75 8.89 -9.94
C SER A 124 3.29 10.33 -9.72
N GLN A 125 4.26 11.20 -9.41
CA GLN A 125 4.05 12.60 -9.03
C GLN A 125 3.35 12.72 -7.67
N ALA A 126 3.87 13.58 -6.79
CA ALA A 126 3.36 13.74 -5.44
C ALA A 126 1.92 14.31 -5.49
N VAL A 127 0.93 13.41 -5.40
CA VAL A 127 -0.48 13.77 -5.35
C VAL A 127 -1.20 13.03 -4.23
N GLN A 128 -0.44 12.66 -3.19
CA GLN A 128 -0.93 12.00 -1.99
C GLN A 128 -1.96 12.87 -1.25
N ASP A 129 -1.83 14.19 -1.34
CA ASP A 129 -2.78 15.14 -0.75
C ASP A 129 -4.17 15.00 -1.35
N LYS A 130 -4.28 14.82 -2.68
CA LYS A 130 -5.60 14.66 -3.32
C LYS A 130 -6.22 13.31 -3.02
N VAL A 131 -5.40 12.26 -2.92
CA VAL A 131 -5.87 10.93 -2.49
C VAL A 131 -6.41 11.03 -1.06
N THR A 132 -5.59 11.56 -0.15
CA THR A 132 -5.93 11.74 1.27
C THR A 132 -7.17 12.62 1.45
N ASP A 133 -7.24 13.75 0.76
CA ASP A 133 -8.38 14.66 0.83
C ASP A 133 -9.65 14.06 0.26
N ALA A 134 -9.55 13.31 -0.84
CA ALA A 134 -10.70 12.61 -1.40
C ALA A 134 -11.23 11.55 -0.43
N ILE A 135 -10.34 10.87 0.31
CA ILE A 135 -10.77 9.86 1.28
C ILE A 135 -11.34 10.51 2.54
N LYS A 136 -10.75 11.62 3.02
CA LYS A 136 -11.36 12.41 4.11
C LYS A 136 -12.78 12.84 3.75
N LYS A 137 -13.01 13.22 2.48
CA LYS A 137 -14.34 13.58 1.96
C LYS A 137 -15.28 12.38 1.79
N SER A 138 -14.76 11.17 1.57
CA SER A 138 -15.59 9.96 1.44
C SER A 138 -16.13 9.46 2.79
N GLY A 139 -15.58 9.94 3.91
CA GLY A 139 -15.97 9.51 5.26
C GLY A 139 -15.48 8.13 5.63
N LEU A 140 -14.63 7.51 4.80
CA LEU A 140 -13.97 6.26 5.15
C LEU A 140 -12.96 6.51 6.27
N LYS A 141 -12.98 5.65 7.29
CA LYS A 141 -11.93 5.63 8.31
C LYS A 141 -10.77 4.81 7.77
N PHE A 142 -9.59 5.41 7.72
CA PHE A 142 -8.37 4.79 7.26
C PHE A 142 -7.17 5.30 8.07
N ASP A 143 -6.09 4.54 8.03
CA ASP A 143 -4.80 4.93 8.59
C ASP A 143 -3.72 4.79 7.51
N LEU A 144 -3.02 5.88 7.22
CA LEU A 144 -1.84 5.88 6.34
C LEU A 144 -0.66 5.40 7.17
N PHE A 145 -0.32 4.12 7.04
CA PHE A 145 0.71 3.49 7.85
C PHE A 145 2.09 3.51 7.19
N TYR A 146 2.18 3.72 5.88
CA TYR A 146 3.47 3.75 5.20
C TYR A 146 3.48 4.69 4.00
N THR A 147 4.62 5.36 3.81
CA THR A 147 4.97 6.14 2.63
C THR A 147 6.49 6.14 2.46
N ASN A 148 6.99 6.01 1.22
CA ASN A 148 8.44 6.01 0.93
C ASN A 148 8.95 7.36 0.40
N LEU A 149 8.34 8.46 0.83
CA LEU A 149 8.72 9.83 0.42
C LEU A 149 10.11 10.21 0.94
N SER A 150 10.83 11.08 0.21
CA SER A 150 12.09 11.63 0.70
C SER A 150 11.85 12.62 1.85
N GLU A 151 12.87 12.86 2.70
CA GLU A 151 12.78 13.80 3.84
C GLU A 151 12.27 15.20 3.44
N GLU A 152 12.61 15.68 2.24
CA GLU A 152 12.10 16.97 1.72
C GLU A 152 10.58 16.94 1.48
N GLN A 153 10.05 15.81 1.02
CA GLN A 153 8.63 15.62 0.77
C GLN A 153 7.87 15.35 2.08
N GLU A 154 8.49 14.64 3.04
CA GLU A 154 7.94 14.46 4.38
C GLU A 154 7.85 15.78 5.15
N LYS A 155 8.84 16.67 4.99
CA LYS A 155 8.82 17.99 5.61
C LYS A 155 7.70 18.88 5.05
N GLN A 156 7.49 18.84 3.74
CA GLN A 156 6.35 19.51 3.11
C GLN A 156 5.01 18.95 3.63
N LEU A 157 4.90 17.63 3.79
CA LEU A 157 3.72 16.99 4.39
C LEU A 157 3.51 17.46 5.84
N GLN A 158 4.54 17.40 6.69
CA GLN A 158 4.43 17.83 8.09
C GLN A 158 4.05 19.31 8.21
N GLU A 159 4.55 20.17 7.32
CA GLU A 159 4.18 21.59 7.25
C GLU A 159 2.72 21.79 6.80
N ASP A 160 2.23 21.01 5.84
CA ASP A 160 0.84 21.05 5.36
C ASP A 160 -0.17 20.42 6.35
N PHE A 161 0.28 19.52 7.24
CA PHE A 161 -0.54 18.86 8.28
C PHE A 161 -0.48 19.53 9.66
N ALA A 162 0.42 20.49 9.89
CA ALA A 162 0.55 21.20 11.18
C ALA A 162 -0.53 22.29 11.42
N SER A 163 -1.66 22.24 10.69
CA SER A 163 -2.76 23.21 10.77
C SER A 163 -3.99 22.66 11.48
#